data_AF-L8N303-F1
#
_entry.id   AF-L8N303-F1
#
_cell.length_a   1.000
_cell.length_b   1.000
_cell.length_c   1.000
_cell.angle_alpha   90.00
_cell.angle_beta   90.00
_cell.angle_gamma   90.00
#
_symmetry.space_group_name_H-M   'P 1'
#
loop_
_entity.id
_entity.type
_entity.pdbx_description
1 polymer ?
#
loop_
_entity_poly.entity_id
_entity_poly.type
_entity_poly.pdbx_seq_one_letter_code
_entity_poly.pdbx_strand_id
1 'polypeptide(L)'
;MASRTLVKNYLAQWMQMGKTVILSSQNKEISIYKILQGENYSPEFNQLWDMISTVKAQEAYLSGTNQTIHDLLDNQWEIVACARCSLLVPTIDMGARVPVCCPCDDLPSHPNLDLVAPHAPVTLLSQLEKVCDRLDRKSEERSLEPTAQNENPQLPPEDPQALHNLKTSILKLIKINP
;
A
#
# COMPACT_ATOMS: atom_id res chain seq x y z
N MET A 1 -5.37 -4.97 16.74
CA MET A 1 -6.03 -3.65 16.64
C MET A 1 -5.64 -2.95 15.35
N ALA A 2 -6.60 -2.63 14.50
CA ALA A 2 -6.38 -1.86 13.29
C ALA A 2 -6.02 -0.41 13.63
N SER A 3 -4.90 0.09 13.10
CA SER A 3 -4.55 1.50 13.26
C SER A 3 -5.42 2.37 12.36
N ARG A 4 -5.66 3.63 12.74
CA ARG A 4 -6.38 4.60 11.91
C ARG A 4 -5.78 4.72 10.50
N THR A 5 -4.46 4.62 10.40
CA THR A 5 -3.74 4.61 9.11
C THR A 5 -4.05 3.36 8.29
N LEU A 6 -4.12 2.17 8.91
CA LEU A 6 -4.50 0.94 8.21
C LEU A 6 -5.93 1.00 7.70
N VAL A 7 -6.89 1.52 8.49
CA VAL A 7 -8.28 1.70 8.03
C VAL A 7 -8.34 2.69 6.87
N LYS A 8 -7.57 3.78 6.93
CA LYS A 8 -7.45 4.74 5.81
C LYS A 8 -6.90 4.07 4.54
N ASN A 9 -5.85 3.26 4.68
CA ASN A 9 -5.24 2.54 3.55
C ASN A 9 -6.21 1.50 2.97
N TYR A 10 -6.95 0.80 3.83
CA TYR A 10 -7.98 -0.14 3.41
C TYR A 10 -9.07 0.56 2.60
N LEU A 11 -9.58 1.68 3.10
CA LEU A 11 -10.56 2.48 2.38
C LEU A 11 -10.03 2.97 1.02
N ALA A 12 -8.78 3.45 0.97
CA ALA A 12 -8.16 3.87 -0.28
C ALA A 12 -8.12 2.73 -1.30
N GLN A 13 -7.70 1.53 -0.89
CA GLN A 13 -7.70 0.35 -1.75
C GLN A 13 -9.10 -0.06 -2.19
N TRP A 14 -10.10 0.04 -1.30
CA TRP A 14 -11.51 -0.20 -1.62
C TRP A 14 -11.99 0.71 -2.76
N MET A 15 -11.73 2.01 -2.64
CA MET A 15 -12.14 2.99 -3.66
C MET A 15 -11.34 2.89 -4.96
N GLN A 16 -10.05 2.54 -4.89
CA GLN A 16 -9.22 2.27 -6.07
C GLN A 16 -9.74 1.06 -6.88
N MET A 17 -10.44 0.13 -6.23
CA MET A 17 -11.12 -1.00 -6.90
C MET A 17 -12.46 -0.60 -7.54
N GLY A 18 -12.82 0.69 -7.52
CA GLY A 18 -14.06 1.23 -8.09
C GLY A 18 -15.27 1.13 -7.15
N LYS A 19 -15.07 0.72 -5.89
CA LYS A 19 -16.13 0.62 -4.90
C LYS A 19 -16.38 1.96 -4.19
N THR A 20 -17.54 2.12 -3.57
CA THR A 20 -18.00 3.39 -3.03
C THR A 20 -18.18 3.35 -1.52
N VAL A 21 -18.18 4.54 -0.90
CA VAL A 21 -18.63 4.72 0.49
C VAL A 21 -20.04 5.24 0.44
N ILE A 22 -20.92 4.70 1.26
CA ILE A 22 -22.32 5.09 1.29
C ILE A 22 -22.62 5.70 2.66
N LEU A 23 -23.31 6.84 2.67
CA LEU A 23 -23.73 7.52 3.90
C LEU A 23 -25.21 7.25 4.17
N SER A 24 -25.51 6.60 5.28
CA SER A 24 -26.85 6.16 5.69
C SER A 24 -27.85 7.31 5.76
N SER A 25 -27.41 8.48 6.25
CA SER A 25 -28.29 9.64 6.46
C SER A 25 -28.78 10.29 5.14
N GLN A 26 -28.16 9.99 3.99
CA GLN A 26 -28.57 10.52 2.69
C GLN A 26 -28.70 9.45 1.60
N ASN A 27 -28.46 8.17 1.94
CA ASN A 27 -28.20 7.07 1.00
C ASN A 27 -27.32 7.50 -0.19
N LYS A 28 -26.34 8.36 0.09
CA LYS A 28 -25.51 9.00 -0.93
C LYS A 28 -24.26 8.16 -1.10
N GLU A 29 -24.07 7.65 -2.32
CA GLU A 29 -22.83 6.98 -2.70
C GLU A 29 -21.77 8.02 -3.08
N ILE A 30 -20.60 7.91 -2.47
CA ILE A 30 -19.45 8.75 -2.73
C ILE A 30 -18.38 7.89 -3.39
N SER A 31 -18.02 8.25 -4.61
CA SER A 31 -16.90 7.70 -5.35
C SER A 31 -15.89 8.81 -5.63
N ILE A 32 -14.60 8.53 -5.39
CA ILE A 32 -13.50 9.44 -5.71
C ILE A 32 -12.63 8.76 -6.75
N TYR A 33 -12.57 9.34 -7.94
CA TYR A 33 -11.80 8.76 -9.05
C TYR A 33 -10.28 8.87 -8.84
N LYS A 34 -9.83 9.99 -8.26
CA LYS A 34 -8.41 10.26 -8.02
C LYS A 34 -8.11 10.14 -6.53
N ILE A 35 -7.75 8.93 -6.09
CA ILE A 35 -7.39 8.66 -4.68
C ILE A 35 -5.95 9.08 -4.37
N LEU A 36 -5.04 8.92 -5.34
CA LEU A 36 -3.62 9.22 -5.19
C LEU A 36 -3.24 10.47 -6.00
N GLN A 37 -2.36 11.29 -5.44
CA GLN A 37 -1.74 12.44 -6.08
C GLN A 37 -0.23 12.42 -5.77
N GLY A 38 0.54 11.88 -6.71
CA GLY A 38 1.99 11.69 -6.52
C GLY A 38 2.25 10.72 -5.36
N GLU A 39 3.04 11.16 -4.39
CA GLU A 39 3.40 10.38 -3.19
C GLU A 39 2.39 10.49 -2.05
N ASN A 40 1.27 11.21 -2.26
CA ASN A 40 0.28 11.48 -1.22
C ASN A 40 -1.12 11.06 -1.65
N TYR A 41 -2.02 11.00 -0.68
CA TYR A 41 -3.46 10.95 -0.96
C TYR A 41 -3.93 12.28 -1.54
N SER A 42 -4.91 12.22 -2.44
CA SER A 42 -5.56 13.42 -2.97
C SER A 42 -6.27 14.22 -1.87
N PRO A 43 -6.39 15.55 -2.02
CA PRO A 43 -7.07 16.39 -1.04
C PRO A 43 -8.55 15.98 -0.91
N GLU A 44 -9.19 15.57 -2.00
CA GLU A 44 -10.58 15.11 -1.99
C GLU A 44 -10.73 13.85 -1.12
N PHE A 45 -9.80 12.90 -1.23
CA PHE A 45 -9.81 11.70 -0.41
C PHE A 45 -9.54 12.00 1.07
N ASN A 46 -8.59 12.88 1.36
CA ASN A 46 -8.30 13.28 2.74
C ASN A 46 -9.49 13.97 3.40
N GLN A 47 -10.18 14.86 2.69
CA GLN A 47 -11.37 15.53 3.20
C GLN A 47 -12.51 14.53 3.47
N LEU A 48 -12.73 13.58 2.57
CA LEU A 48 -13.70 12.51 2.78
C LEU A 48 -13.33 11.67 4.01
N TRP A 49 -12.08 11.24 4.10
CA TRP A 49 -11.57 10.46 5.23
C TRP A 49 -11.77 11.20 6.55
N ASP A 50 -11.42 12.47 6.64
CA ASP A 50 -11.58 13.26 7.86
C ASP A 50 -13.06 13.36 8.26
N MET A 51 -13.96 13.58 7.30
CA MET A 51 -15.40 13.63 7.54
C MET A 51 -15.95 12.31 8.08
N ILE A 52 -15.65 11.19 7.42
CA ILE A 52 -16.21 9.89 7.78
C ILE A 52 -15.50 9.25 8.98
N SER A 53 -14.27 9.62 9.29
CA SER A 53 -13.56 9.09 10.47
C SER A 53 -13.84 9.85 11.75
N THR A 54 -14.49 11.03 11.69
CA THR A 54 -14.77 11.86 12.87
C THR A 54 -16.26 12.07 13.10
N VAL A 55 -16.97 12.68 12.15
CA VAL A 55 -18.35 13.13 12.33
C VAL A 55 -19.35 12.05 11.94
N LYS A 56 -19.06 11.29 10.87
CA LYS A 56 -20.01 10.37 10.25
C LYS A 56 -19.59 8.90 10.29
N ALA A 57 -18.75 8.52 11.24
CA ALA A 57 -18.18 7.17 11.30
C ALA A 57 -19.23 6.07 11.44
N GLN A 58 -20.27 6.31 12.24
CA GLN A 58 -21.37 5.35 12.46
C GLN A 58 -22.34 5.31 11.27
N GLU A 59 -22.38 6.36 10.45
CA GLU A 59 -23.31 6.47 9.32
C GLU A 59 -22.68 6.06 7.99
N ALA A 60 -21.35 5.97 7.92
CA ALA A 60 -20.59 5.62 6.72
C ALA A 60 -20.33 4.11 6.66
N TYR A 61 -20.79 3.46 5.60
CA TYR A 61 -20.57 2.04 5.31
C TYR A 61 -19.88 1.86 3.95
N LEU A 62 -19.18 0.74 3.80
CA LEU A 62 -18.54 0.38 2.54
C LEU A 62 -19.51 -0.40 1.65
N SER A 63 -19.62 -0.02 0.37
CA SER A 63 -20.49 -0.68 -0.59
C SER A 63 -20.21 -2.18 -0.66
N GLY A 64 -21.22 -3.02 -0.47
CA GLY A 64 -21.06 -4.49 -0.48
C GLY A 64 -20.61 -5.10 0.84
N THR A 65 -20.57 -4.32 1.92
CA THR A 65 -20.34 -4.82 3.29
C THR A 65 -21.38 -4.24 4.25
N ASN A 66 -21.53 -4.87 5.41
CA ASN A 66 -22.39 -4.39 6.49
C ASN A 66 -21.62 -3.63 7.58
N GLN A 67 -20.33 -3.37 7.36
CA GLN A 67 -19.43 -2.79 8.35
C GLN A 67 -19.40 -1.27 8.21
N THR A 68 -19.53 -0.57 9.33
CA THR A 68 -19.36 0.89 9.35
C THR A 68 -17.89 1.27 9.53
N ILE A 69 -17.53 2.49 9.16
CA ILE A 69 -16.19 3.02 9.44
C ILE A 69 -15.92 3.07 10.95
N HIS A 70 -16.95 3.33 11.76
CA HIS A 70 -16.84 3.27 13.22
C HIS A 70 -16.43 1.88 13.70
N ASP A 71 -17.07 0.82 13.19
CA ASP A 71 -16.71 -0.56 13.55
C ASP A 71 -15.25 -0.84 13.20
N LEU A 72 -14.83 -0.49 11.98
CA LEU A 72 -13.45 -0.70 11.52
C LEU A 72 -12.39 0.06 12.33
N LEU A 73 -12.78 1.17 12.97
CA LEU A 73 -11.94 1.95 13.87
C LEU A 73 -11.97 1.43 15.32
N ASP A 74 -12.89 0.53 15.65
CA ASP A 74 -12.98 -0.09 16.97
C ASP A 74 -11.89 -1.17 17.16
N ASN A 75 -11.58 -1.43 18.41
CA ASN A 75 -10.46 -2.28 18.82
C ASN A 75 -10.67 -3.76 18.51
N GLN A 76 -11.89 -4.15 18.13
CA GLN A 76 -12.26 -5.52 17.81
C GLN A 76 -11.78 -5.98 16.43
N TRP A 77 -11.37 -5.02 15.58
CA TRP A 77 -10.98 -5.30 14.21
C TRP A 77 -9.47 -5.28 14.03
N GLU A 78 -9.01 -6.21 13.20
CA GLU A 78 -7.65 -6.30 12.68
C GLU A 78 -7.70 -6.29 11.15
N ILE A 79 -6.84 -5.49 10.54
CA ILE A 79 -6.72 -5.43 9.08
C ILE A 79 -5.53 -6.28 8.66
N VAL A 80 -5.79 -7.33 7.89
CA VAL A 80 -4.79 -8.27 7.38
C VAL A 80 -4.72 -8.22 5.87
N ALA A 81 -3.62 -8.70 5.29
CA ALA A 81 -3.51 -8.83 3.84
C ALA A 81 -4.21 -10.11 3.35
N CYS A 82 -4.98 -9.98 2.26
CA CYS A 82 -5.61 -11.10 1.58
C CYS A 82 -4.55 -12.05 1.02
N ALA A 83 -4.71 -13.35 1.27
CA ALA A 83 -3.78 -14.37 0.75
C ALA A 83 -3.76 -14.49 -0.79
N ARG A 84 -4.81 -14.02 -1.48
CA ARG A 84 -4.94 -14.11 -2.95
C ARG A 84 -4.33 -12.91 -3.68
N CYS A 85 -4.57 -11.70 -3.19
CA CYS A 85 -4.21 -10.46 -3.91
C CYS A 85 -3.48 -9.42 -3.05
N SER A 86 -3.17 -9.74 -1.79
CA SER A 86 -2.49 -8.85 -0.84
C SER A 86 -3.24 -7.54 -0.51
N LEU A 87 -4.51 -7.40 -0.92
CA LEU A 87 -5.36 -6.30 -0.50
C LEU A 87 -5.71 -6.38 0.98
N LEU A 88 -5.92 -5.24 1.60
CA LEU A 88 -6.31 -5.16 3.00
C LEU A 88 -7.74 -5.67 3.19
N VAL A 89 -7.96 -6.49 4.21
CA VAL A 89 -9.25 -7.08 4.57
C VAL A 89 -9.43 -6.97 6.08
N PRO A 90 -10.56 -6.42 6.56
CA PRO A 90 -10.84 -6.36 7.97
C PRO A 90 -11.35 -7.72 8.48
N THR A 91 -10.82 -8.13 9.62
CA THR A 91 -11.10 -9.40 10.29
C THR A 91 -11.30 -9.15 11.78
N ILE A 92 -12.12 -9.96 12.44
CA ILE A 92 -12.37 -9.84 13.87
C ILE A 92 -11.26 -10.61 14.61
N ASP A 93 -10.63 -9.96 15.59
CA ASP A 93 -9.50 -10.50 16.36
C ASP A 93 -9.92 -11.70 17.24
N MET A 94 -11.11 -11.62 17.86
CA MET A 94 -11.67 -12.67 18.72
C MET A 94 -13.11 -13.04 18.35
N GLY A 95 -13.38 -14.33 18.16
CA GLY A 95 -14.71 -14.88 17.93
C GLY A 95 -14.84 -15.69 16.63
N ALA A 96 -16.08 -16.02 16.26
CA ALA A 96 -16.36 -16.69 14.99
C ALA A 96 -16.00 -15.73 13.85
N ARG A 97 -15.02 -16.12 13.03
CA ARG A 97 -14.62 -15.37 11.84
C ARG A 97 -15.78 -15.41 10.85
N VAL A 98 -16.62 -14.38 10.86
CA VAL A 98 -17.55 -14.13 9.76
C VAL A 98 -16.68 -13.92 8.52
N PRO A 99 -16.97 -14.60 7.39
CA PRO A 99 -16.21 -14.39 6.17
C PRO A 99 -16.40 -12.95 5.73
N VAL A 100 -15.38 -12.11 5.94
CA VAL A 100 -15.35 -10.78 5.34
C VAL A 100 -14.75 -10.96 3.96
N CYS A 101 -15.57 -10.73 2.94
CA CYS A 101 -15.13 -10.84 1.57
C CYS A 101 -14.06 -9.79 1.29
N CYS A 102 -12.95 -10.27 0.72
CA CYS A 102 -11.94 -9.40 0.13
C CYS A 102 -12.61 -8.44 -0.87
N PRO A 103 -12.11 -7.21 -1.05
CA PRO A 103 -12.56 -6.34 -2.14
C PRO A 103 -12.45 -6.98 -3.52
N CYS A 104 -11.70 -8.07 -3.65
CA CYS A 104 -11.49 -8.84 -4.86
C CYS A 104 -12.53 -9.94 -5.13
N ASP A 105 -13.40 -10.26 -4.18
CA ASP A 105 -14.27 -11.45 -4.24
C ASP A 105 -15.32 -11.38 -5.36
N ASP A 106 -15.85 -10.19 -5.61
CA ASP A 106 -16.86 -9.88 -6.63
C ASP A 106 -16.26 -9.53 -8.00
N LEU A 107 -14.93 -9.54 -8.13
CA LEU A 107 -14.22 -9.15 -9.35
C LEU A 107 -13.64 -10.40 -10.04
N PRO A 108 -14.28 -10.89 -11.14
CA PRO A 108 -13.91 -12.16 -11.76
C PRO A 108 -12.50 -12.15 -12.37
N SER A 109 -11.99 -10.99 -12.77
CA SER A 109 -10.68 -10.81 -13.41
C SER A 109 -9.56 -10.41 -12.44
N HIS A 110 -9.82 -10.33 -11.13
CA HIS A 110 -8.81 -9.97 -10.13
C HIS A 110 -8.14 -11.23 -9.53
N PRO A 111 -6.84 -11.24 -9.19
CA PRO A 111 -5.84 -10.19 -9.39
C PRO A 111 -5.46 -10.05 -10.87
N ASN A 112 -5.61 -8.83 -11.39
CA ASN A 112 -5.12 -8.50 -12.71
C ASN A 112 -3.66 -8.07 -12.57
N LEU A 113 -2.72 -8.87 -13.11
CA LEU A 113 -1.29 -8.61 -13.06
C LEU A 113 -0.83 -7.63 -14.15
N ASP A 114 -1.70 -7.31 -15.12
CA ASP A 114 -1.40 -6.35 -16.19
C ASP A 114 -1.59 -4.89 -15.73
N LEU A 115 -2.26 -4.68 -14.59
CA LEU A 115 -2.51 -3.38 -13.99
C LEU A 115 -1.77 -3.22 -12.67
N VAL A 116 -1.47 -1.98 -12.31
CA VAL A 116 -0.92 -1.67 -10.99
C VAL A 116 -1.96 -2.00 -9.93
N ALA A 117 -1.59 -2.87 -9.00
CA ALA A 117 -2.45 -3.24 -7.89
C ALA A 117 -2.79 -2.01 -7.02
N PRO A 118 -3.97 -1.99 -6.38
CA PRO A 118 -4.32 -0.96 -5.42
C PRO A 118 -3.28 -0.86 -4.31
N HIS A 119 -2.82 0.35 -4.02
CA HIS A 119 -1.75 0.61 -3.08
C HIS A 119 -1.96 1.92 -2.31
N ALA A 120 -1.36 1.97 -1.12
CA ALA A 120 -1.23 3.20 -0.37
C ALA A 120 -0.14 4.09 -1.02
N PRO A 121 -0.15 5.41 -0.80
CA PRO A 121 0.87 6.31 -1.31
C PRO A 121 2.25 5.83 -0.88
N VAL A 122 3.17 5.84 -1.84
CA VAL A 122 4.53 5.38 -1.65
C VAL A 122 5.48 6.56 -1.79
N THR A 123 6.27 6.81 -0.74
CA THR A 123 7.36 7.80 -0.79
C THR A 123 8.51 7.21 -1.59
N LEU A 124 8.89 7.84 -2.70
CA LEU A 124 9.94 7.34 -3.61
C LEU A 124 11.26 7.14 -2.88
N LEU A 125 11.64 8.09 -2.02
CA LEU A 125 12.87 8.02 -1.23
C LEU A 125 12.95 6.74 -0.39
N SER A 126 11.86 6.38 0.30
CA SER A 126 11.83 5.18 1.14
C SER A 126 11.95 3.87 0.34
N GLN A 127 11.49 3.87 -0.92
CA GLN A 127 11.64 2.71 -1.80
C GLN A 127 13.05 2.61 -2.35
N LEU A 128 13.63 3.75 -2.75
CA LEU A 128 15.00 3.79 -3.24
C LEU A 128 15.99 3.35 -2.17
N GLU A 129 15.81 3.79 -0.93
CA GLU A 129 16.61 3.33 0.22
C GLU A 129 16.52 1.81 0.38
N LYS A 130 15.30 1.24 0.42
CA LYS A 130 15.11 -0.22 0.48
C LYS A 130 15.75 -0.97 -0.68
N VAL A 131 15.74 -0.41 -1.88
CA VAL A 131 16.39 -1.01 -3.05
C VAL A 131 17.91 -0.95 -2.89
N CYS A 132 18.46 0.20 -2.48
CA CYS A 132 19.89 0.35 -2.18
C CYS A 132 20.35 -0.65 -1.11
N ASP A 133 19.64 -0.74 0.02
CA ASP A 133 19.96 -1.67 1.12
C ASP A 133 19.95 -3.13 0.65
N ARG A 134 18.98 -3.50 -0.20
CA ARG A 134 18.91 -4.84 -0.78
C ARG A 134 20.06 -5.13 -1.74
N LEU A 135 20.49 -4.14 -2.51
CA LEU A 135 21.64 -4.28 -3.41
C LEU A 135 22.94 -4.41 -2.63
N ASP A 136 23.10 -3.62 -1.58
CA ASP A 136 24.28 -3.64 -0.72
C ASP A 136 24.40 -4.99 -0.01
N ARG A 137 23.32 -5.50 0.59
CA ARG A 137 23.29 -6.85 1.19
C ARG A 137 23.60 -7.96 0.18
N LYS A 138 23.08 -7.87 -1.04
CA LYS A 138 23.36 -8.87 -2.09
C LYS A 138 24.82 -8.82 -2.55
N SER A 139 25.45 -7.64 -2.53
CA SER A 139 26.86 -7.48 -2.87
C SER A 139 27.79 -8.08 -1.80
N GLU A 140 27.42 -7.94 -0.52
CA GLU A 140 28.12 -8.54 0.61
C GLU A 140 28.01 -10.07 0.60
N GLU A 141 26.80 -10.61 0.37
CA GLU A 141 26.55 -12.06 0.26
C GLU A 141 27.36 -12.70 -0.89
N ARG A 142 27.50 -11.99 -2.03
CA ARG A 142 28.28 -12.46 -3.18
C ARG A 142 29.81 -12.45 -2.93
N SER A 143 30.27 -11.69 -1.94
CA SER A 143 31.68 -11.63 -1.54
C SER A 143 32.08 -12.74 -0.56
N LEU A 144 31.09 -13.47 -0.02
CA LEU A 144 31.27 -14.55 0.96
C LEU A 144 31.08 -15.96 0.36
N GLU A 145 30.67 -16.08 -0.91
CA GLU A 145 30.60 -17.38 -1.59
C GLU A 145 32.01 -17.90 -1.91
N PRO A 146 32.38 -19.13 -1.50
CA PRO A 146 33.66 -19.73 -1.88
C PRO A 146 33.65 -20.02 -3.38
N THR A 147 34.54 -19.37 -4.11
CA THR A 147 34.71 -19.45 -5.56
C THR A 147 34.94 -20.90 -6.02
N ALA A 148 33.89 -21.58 -6.48
CA ALA A 148 34.04 -22.72 -7.38
C ALA A 148 34.29 -22.17 -8.78
N GLN A 149 35.49 -22.49 -9.29
CA GLN A 149 36.09 -21.97 -10.51
C GLN A 149 35.17 -22.10 -11.73
N ASN A 150 34.97 -21.01 -12.47
CA ASN A 150 34.68 -21.10 -13.89
C ASN A 150 35.27 -19.87 -14.61
N GLU A 151 35.98 -20.14 -15.69
CA GLU A 151 36.88 -19.22 -16.39
C GLU A 151 36.13 -18.21 -17.30
N ASN A 152 36.40 -16.91 -17.07
CA ASN A 152 36.34 -15.74 -17.99
C ASN A 152 34.98 -15.30 -18.64
N PRO A 153 34.83 -14.03 -19.12
CA PRO A 153 35.80 -12.95 -19.32
C PRO A 153 35.67 -11.75 -18.36
N GLN A 154 36.80 -11.13 -18.03
CA GLN A 154 36.95 -9.86 -17.28
C GLN A 154 35.90 -8.80 -17.67
N LEU A 155 34.93 -8.57 -16.77
CA LEU A 155 34.29 -7.26 -16.67
C LEU A 155 35.32 -6.26 -16.10
N PRO A 156 35.27 -4.97 -16.51
CA PRO A 156 36.10 -3.94 -15.92
C PRO A 156 35.86 -3.90 -14.40
N PRO A 157 36.87 -3.58 -13.58
CA PRO A 157 36.67 -3.43 -12.15
C PRO A 157 35.59 -2.37 -11.92
N GLU A 158 34.43 -2.79 -11.40
CA GLU A 158 33.40 -1.86 -10.96
C GLU A 158 34.00 -1.04 -9.83
N ASP A 159 34.32 0.22 -10.10
CA ASP A 159 34.93 1.13 -9.14
C ASP A 159 33.89 1.47 -8.05
N PRO A 160 34.00 0.93 -6.83
CA PRO A 160 32.99 1.09 -5.79
C PRO A 160 32.83 2.56 -5.39
N GLN A 161 33.90 3.37 -5.58
CA GLN A 161 33.88 4.80 -5.35
C GLN A 161 32.99 5.52 -6.38
N ALA A 162 33.04 5.10 -7.66
CA ALA A 162 32.21 5.66 -8.71
C ALA A 162 30.72 5.37 -8.45
N LEU A 163 30.40 4.16 -8.02
CA LEU A 163 29.02 3.75 -7.71
C LEU A 163 28.45 4.51 -6.50
N HIS A 164 29.28 4.72 -5.46
CA HIS A 164 28.93 5.55 -4.31
C HIS A 164 28.72 7.03 -4.69
N ASN A 165 29.58 7.59 -5.53
CA ASN A 165 29.44 8.96 -6.02
C ASN A 165 28.18 9.14 -6.87
N LEU A 166 27.81 8.12 -7.66
CA LEU A 166 26.60 8.15 -8.48
C LEU A 166 25.33 8.06 -7.62
N LYS A 167 25.30 7.17 -6.61
CA LYS A 167 24.23 7.09 -5.60
C LYS A 167 24.03 8.44 -4.89
N THR A 168 25.10 9.04 -4.39
CA THR A 168 25.03 10.32 -3.67
C THR A 168 24.60 11.49 -4.55
N SER A 169 24.97 11.49 -5.83
CA SER A 169 24.55 12.52 -6.79
C SER A 169 23.07 12.42 -7.15
N ILE A 170 22.55 11.21 -7.35
CA ILE A 170 21.12 10.97 -7.61
C ILE A 170 20.27 11.42 -6.41
N LEU A 171 20.68 11.05 -5.19
CA LEU A 171 19.98 11.45 -3.97
C LEU A 171 19.97 12.98 -3.75
N LYS A 172 21.03 13.68 -4.15
CA LYS A 172 21.08 15.15 -4.09
C LYS A 172 20.13 15.81 -5.08
N LEU A 173 20.05 15.30 -6.31
CA LEU A 173 19.16 15.86 -7.34
C LEU A 173 17.69 15.72 -6.97
N ILE A 174 17.31 14.61 -6.33
CA ILE A 174 15.93 14.37 -5.88
C ILE A 174 15.57 15.28 -4.69
N LYS A 175 16.50 15.57 -3.78
CA LYS A 175 16.26 16.47 -2.62
C LYS A 175 16.13 17.95 -2.98
N ILE A 176 16.54 18.37 -4.19
CA ILE A 176 16.53 19.78 -4.60
C ILE A 176 15.21 20.17 -5.28
N ASN A 177 14.40 19.22 -5.73
CA ASN A 177 13.07 19.47 -6.29
C ASN A 177 11.98 19.00 -5.32
N PRO A 178 11.39 19.91 -4.52
CA PRO A 178 10.20 19.61 -3.71
C PRO A 178 8.93 19.42 -4.55
#